data_AF-A0A958WY86-F1
#
_entry.id   AF-A0A958WY86-F1
#
_cell.length_a   1.000
_cell.length_b   1.000
_cell.length_c   1.000
_cell.angle_alpha   90.00
_cell.angle_beta   90.00
_cell.angle_gamma   90.00
#
_symmetry.space_group_name_H-M   'P 1'
#
loop_
_entity.id
_entity.type
_entity.pdbx_description
1 polymer ?
#
loop_
_entity_poly.entity_id
_entity_poly.type
_entity_poly.pdbx_seq_one_letter_code
_entity_poly.pdbx_strand_id
1 'polypeptide(L)' 'MNDINGRILNRAAFQDSETRINTGHLASGMYFIKILDANQNQIWEGKFVKQ' A
#
# COMPACT_ATOMS: atom_id res chain seq x y z
N MET A 1 1.76 -0.75 -2.11
CA MET A 1 0.35 -0.55 -2.53
C MET A 1 0.21 -1.05 -3.95
N ASN A 2 -0.82 -1.85 -4.21
CA ASN A 2 -1.06 -2.43 -5.54
C ASN A 2 -2.45 -2.02 -6.05
N ASP A 3 -2.60 -1.92 -7.37
CA ASP A 3 -3.91 -1.79 -8.01
C ASP A 3 -4.67 -3.13 -8.04
N ILE A 4 -5.90 -3.12 -8.56
CA ILE A 4 -6.76 -4.30 -8.67
C ILE A 4 -6.21 -5.39 -9.60
N ASN A 5 -5.29 -5.04 -10.50
CA ASN A 5 -4.60 -5.99 -11.39
C ASN A 5 -3.28 -6.49 -10.78
N GLY A 6 -2.98 -6.13 -9.53
CA GLY A 6 -1.77 -6.54 -8.82
C GLY A 6 -0.53 -5.71 -9.16
N ARG A 7 -0.64 -4.66 -9.98
CA ARG A 7 0.48 -3.79 -10.31
C ARG A 7 0.88 -2.96 -9.09
N ILE A 8 2.17 -2.96 -8.77
CA ILE A 8 2.72 -2.16 -7.66
C ILE A 8 2.69 -0.68 -8.07
N LEU A 9 1.93 0.13 -7.32
CA LEU A 9 1.81 1.57 -7.51
C LEU A 9 2.76 2.37 -6.61
N ASN A 10 3.08 1.83 -5.44
CA ASN A 10 4.01 2.45 -4.50
C ASN A 10 4.72 1.38 -3.68
N ARG A 11 6.05 1.49 -3.58
CA ARG A 11 6.92 0.69 -2.73
C ARG A 11 7.83 1.66 -1.98
N ALA A 12 7.80 1.61 -0.64
CA ALA A 12 8.69 2.38 0.20
C ALA A 12 9.06 1.53 1.43
N ALA A 13 10.30 1.74 1.92
CA ALA A 13 10.85 1.10 3.11
C ALA A 13 10.87 2.14 4.24
N PHE A 14 10.50 1.72 5.45
CA PHE A 14 10.27 2.64 6.57
C PHE A 14 11.00 2.14 7.82
N GLN A 15 11.63 3.05 8.56
CA GLN A 15 12.29 2.77 9.86
C GLN A 15 11.58 3.43 11.05
N ASP A 16 10.56 4.26 10.79
CA ASP A 16 9.84 5.03 11.81
C ASP A 16 8.49 4.38 12.18
N SER A 17 7.96 4.74 13.35
CA SER A 17 6.72 4.18 13.92
C SER A 17 5.43 4.58 13.18
N GLU A 18 5.48 5.58 12.30
CA GLU A 18 4.36 6.02 11.47
C GLU A 18 4.83 6.30 10.03
N THR A 19 3.97 5.99 9.06
CA THR A 19 4.19 6.29 7.65
C THR A 19 2.90 6.78 7.01
N ARG A 20 3.01 7.78 6.13
CA ARG A 20 1.88 8.33 5.37
C ARG A 20 2.10 8.14 3.87
N ILE A 21 1.07 7.68 3.18
CA ILE A 21 1.06 7.53 1.72
C ILE A 21 0.06 8.55 1.16
N ASN A 22 0.53 9.49 0.33
CA ASN A 22 -0.34 10.43 -0.35
C ASN A 22 -1.02 9.76 -1.55
N THR A 23 -2.34 9.62 -1.50
CA THR A 23 -3.16 8.97 -2.52
C THR A 23 -3.86 9.95 -3.45
N GLY A 24 -3.56 11.26 -3.37
CA GLY A 24 -4.27 12.31 -4.09
C GLY A 24 -4.34 12.11 -5.62
N HIS A 25 -3.28 11.56 -6.22
CA HIS A 25 -3.18 11.31 -7.66
C HIS A 25 -3.81 9.98 -8.12
N LEU A 26 -4.26 9.12 -7.20
CA LEU A 26 -4.90 7.85 -7.57
C LEU A 26 -6.31 8.10 -8.10
N ALA A 27 -6.77 7.31 -9.07
CA ALA A 27 -8.17 7.35 -9.49
C ALA A 27 -9.09 6.83 -8.36
N SER A 28 -10.38 7.13 -8.43
CA SER A 28 -11.37 6.49 -7.55
C SER A 28 -11.38 4.97 -7.82
N GLY A 29 -11.47 4.17 -6.76
CA GLY A 29 -11.37 2.72 -6.89
C GLY A 29 -11.00 2.01 -5.59
N MET A 30 -10.94 0.69 -5.66
CA MET A 30 -10.51 -0.18 -4.56
C MET A 30 -9.03 -0.54 -4.73
N TYR A 31 -8.30 -0.49 -3.63
CA TYR A 31 -6.87 -0.73 -3.58
C TYR A 31 -6.49 -1.63 -2.41
N PHE A 32 -5.43 -2.41 -2.61
CA PHE A 32 -4.90 -3.32 -1.61
C PHE A 32 -3.57 -2.77 -1.06
N ILE A 33 -3.46 -2.75 0.26
CA ILE A 33 -2.26 -2.37 0.99
C ILE A 33 -1.69 -3.64 1.62
N LYS A 34 -0.41 -3.89 1.34
CA LYS A 34 0.37 -4.95 1.96
C LYS A 34 1.53 -4.33 2.71
N ILE A 35 1.73 -4.75 3.95
CA ILE A 35 2.91 -4.40 4.75
C ILE A 35 3.77 -5.65 4.86
N LEU A 36 5.04 -5.49 4.50
CA LEU A 36 6.03 -6.55 4.56
C LEU A 36 7.05 -6.21 5.65
N ASP A 37 7.59 -7.23 6.32
CA ASP A 37 8.75 -7.07 7.18
C ASP A 37 10.05 -6.84 6.37
N ALA A 38 11.18 -6.68 7.06
CA ALA A 38 12.49 -6.49 6.45
C ALA A 38 12.94 -7.69 5.58
N ASN A 39 12.36 -8.88 5.81
CA ASN A 39 12.65 -10.11 5.06
C ASN A 39 11.63 -10.36 3.94
N GLN A 40 10.78 -9.37 3.62
CA GLN A 40 9.70 -9.46 2.63
C GLN A 40 8.55 -10.42 2.97
N ASN A 41 8.43 -10.86 4.23
CA ASN A 41 7.27 -11.62 4.66
C ASN A 41 6.07 -10.68 4.82
N GLN A 42 4.91 -11.08 4.33
CA GLN A 42 3.67 -10.33 4.54
C GLN A 42 3.26 -10.43 6.02
N ILE A 43 3.18 -9.28 6.71
CA ILE A 43 2.76 -9.22 8.11
C ILE A 43 1.36 -8.62 8.26
N TRP A 44 0.87 -7.90 7.25
CA TRP A 44 -0.48 -7.34 7.25
C TRP A 44 -0.99 -7.09 5.83
N GLU A 45 -2.31 -7.20 5.68
CA GLU A 45 -3.04 -6.84 4.47
C GLU A 45 -4.34 -6.11 4.84
N GLY A 46 -4.68 -5.11 4.04
CA GLY A 46 -5.97 -4.43 4.13
C GLY A 46 -6.39 -3.81 2.81
N LYS A 47 -7.64 -3.35 2.78
CA LYS A 47 -8.25 -2.72 1.61
C LYS A 47 -8.66 -1.29 1.95
N PHE A 48 -8.51 -0.39 0.98
CA PHE A 48 -9.05 0.96 1.06
C PHE A 48 -9.83 1.28 -0.21
N VAL A 49 -10.91 2.05 -0.07
CA VAL A 49 -11.72 2.53 -1.19
C VAL A 49 -11.50 4.03 -1.30
N LYS A 50 -11.00 4.49 -2.44
CA LYS A 50 -10.97 5.90 -2.81
C LYS A 50 -12.29 6.26 -3.49
N GLN A 51 -13.01 7.22 -2.93
CA GLN A 51 -14.17 7.84 -3.55
C GLN A 51 -13.71 9.03 -4.40
#